data_AF-A0A258KAA4-F1
#
_entry.id   AF-A0A258KAA4-F1
#
_cell.length_a   1.000
_cell.length_b   1.000
_cell.length_c   1.000
_cell.angle_alpha   90.00
_cell.angle_beta   90.00
_cell.angle_gamma   90.00
#
_symmetry.space_group_name_H-M   'P 1'
#
loop_
_entity.id
_entity.type
_entity.pdbx_description
1 polymer ?
#
loop_
_entity_poly.entity_id
_entity_poly.type
_entity_poly.pdbx_seq_one_letter_code
_entity_poly.pdbx_strand_id
1 'polypeptide(L)'
;MSEPAPLTAFPEPEAEKPKARSRAALLKRLADVVCLPASRVNAFERAMTADLLVEMLRDAVVEEREKVARRLANLVEMPGTLVRLILRDELSVARALLENSPTLGDADLIDCARHATTEHRRMIAQRRGVGEMVADALVEAGEATVVEVLLRNELVKFSHHTIETVVAMSRDNPRLLPLLLRRAEL
;
A
#
# COMPACT_ATOMS: atom_id res chain seq x y z
N MET A 1 -52.70 10.73 -38.90
CA MET A 1 -51.67 11.21 -37.96
C MET A 1 -51.76 10.31 -36.74
N SER A 2 -51.07 9.17 -36.74
CA SER A 2 -51.06 8.25 -35.60
C SER A 2 -49.84 8.58 -34.74
N GLU A 3 -50.08 9.05 -33.53
CA GLU A 3 -49.04 9.23 -32.50
C GLU A 3 -48.51 7.86 -32.05
N PRO A 4 -47.19 7.67 -31.94
CA PRO A 4 -46.64 6.45 -31.36
C PRO A 4 -46.77 6.49 -29.84
N ALA A 5 -47.21 5.38 -29.25
CA ALA A 5 -47.32 5.22 -27.80
C ALA A 5 -45.94 5.30 -27.12
N PRO A 6 -45.84 5.86 -25.90
CA PRO A 6 -44.58 5.98 -25.19
C PRO A 6 -44.07 4.60 -24.75
N LEU A 7 -42.82 4.31 -25.10
CA LEU A 7 -42.07 3.16 -24.61
C LEU A 7 -41.90 3.30 -23.09
N THR A 8 -42.68 2.55 -22.32
CA THR A 8 -42.45 2.39 -20.88
C THR A 8 -41.09 1.72 -20.70
N ALA A 9 -40.13 2.49 -20.18
CA ALA A 9 -38.83 1.95 -19.77
C ALA A 9 -39.06 0.83 -18.76
N PHE A 10 -38.60 -0.38 -19.07
CA PHE A 10 -38.55 -1.47 -18.11
C PHE A 10 -37.64 -1.03 -16.96
N PRO A 11 -38.07 -1.13 -15.69
CA PRO A 11 -37.17 -0.89 -14.57
C PRO A 11 -36.02 -1.89 -14.69
N GLU A 12 -34.79 -1.39 -14.78
CA GLU A 12 -33.60 -2.23 -14.71
C GLU A 12 -33.67 -3.03 -13.40
N PRO A 13 -33.43 -4.35 -13.41
CA PRO A 13 -33.44 -5.14 -12.20
C PRO A 13 -32.30 -4.66 -11.31
N GLU A 14 -32.62 -3.87 -10.30
CA GLU A 14 -31.68 -3.41 -9.29
C GLU A 14 -31.27 -4.64 -8.47
N ALA A 15 -30.06 -5.14 -8.72
CA ALA A 15 -29.54 -6.33 -8.05
C ALA A 15 -29.53 -6.10 -6.52
N GLU A 16 -30.25 -6.94 -5.78
CA GLU A 16 -30.39 -6.81 -4.34
C GLU A 16 -29.01 -6.86 -3.67
N LYS A 17 -28.62 -5.77 -3.00
CA LYS A 17 -27.31 -5.68 -2.36
C LYS A 17 -27.16 -6.83 -1.35
N PRO A 18 -26.10 -7.65 -1.43
CA PRO A 18 -25.94 -8.78 -0.53
C PRO A 18 -25.91 -8.32 0.93
N LYS A 19 -26.64 -9.03 1.81
CA LYS A 19 -26.69 -8.74 3.25
C LYS A 19 -25.26 -8.69 3.84
N ALA A 20 -24.99 -7.76 4.76
CA ALA A 20 -23.64 -7.51 5.28
C ALA A 20 -22.88 -8.79 5.73
N ARG A 21 -23.58 -9.75 6.35
CA ARG A 21 -22.99 -11.03 6.78
C ARG A 21 -22.54 -11.93 5.62
N SER A 22 -23.24 -11.95 4.50
CA SER A 22 -22.82 -12.73 3.32
C SER A 22 -21.63 -12.07 2.62
N ARG A 23 -21.55 -10.73 2.61
CA ARG A 23 -20.40 -10.00 2.06
C ARG A 23 -19.12 -10.27 2.85
N ALA A 24 -19.18 -10.15 4.18
CA ALA A 24 -18.04 -10.44 5.05
C ALA A 24 -17.54 -11.88 4.91
N ALA A 25 -18.46 -12.85 4.78
CA ALA A 25 -18.11 -14.25 4.55
C ALA A 25 -17.43 -14.47 3.20
N LEU A 26 -17.86 -13.76 2.15
CA LEU A 26 -17.27 -13.83 0.83
C LEU A 26 -15.89 -13.16 0.78
N LEU A 27 -15.72 -11.96 1.36
CA LEU A 27 -14.43 -11.29 1.53
C LEU A 27 -13.41 -12.21 2.20
N LYS A 28 -13.83 -12.85 3.30
CA LYS A 28 -13.01 -13.84 3.99
C LYS A 28 -12.64 -14.96 3.02
N ARG A 29 -13.60 -15.62 2.38
CA ARG A 29 -13.33 -16.75 1.46
C ARG A 29 -12.38 -16.39 0.32
N LEU A 30 -12.53 -15.22 -0.30
CA LEU A 30 -11.61 -14.77 -1.36
C LEU A 30 -10.20 -14.56 -0.80
N ALA A 31 -10.06 -13.89 0.36
CA ALA A 31 -8.77 -13.75 1.02
C ALA A 31 -8.14 -15.11 1.37
N ASP A 32 -8.94 -16.08 1.84
CA ASP A 32 -8.48 -17.46 2.10
C ASP A 32 -7.90 -18.11 0.85
N VAL A 33 -8.58 -17.98 -0.30
CA VAL A 33 -8.14 -18.52 -1.59
C VAL A 33 -6.84 -17.85 -2.05
N VAL A 34 -6.72 -16.53 -1.92
CA VAL A 34 -5.47 -15.80 -2.25
C VAL A 34 -4.31 -16.25 -1.36
N CYS A 35 -4.58 -16.70 -0.12
CA CYS A 35 -3.55 -17.22 0.79
C CYS A 35 -3.19 -18.70 0.57
N LEU A 36 -3.88 -19.44 -0.30
CA LEU A 36 -3.58 -20.87 -0.50
C LEU A 36 -2.21 -21.07 -1.17
N PRO A 37 -1.48 -22.16 -0.85
CA PRO A 37 -0.20 -22.47 -1.49
C PRO A 37 -0.37 -22.74 -2.99
N ALA A 38 0.71 -22.60 -3.76
CA ALA A 38 0.72 -22.84 -5.20
C ALA A 38 0.27 -24.26 -5.62
N SER A 39 0.36 -25.24 -4.70
CA SER A 39 -0.15 -26.59 -4.90
C SER A 39 -1.67 -26.72 -4.93
N ARG A 40 -2.40 -25.68 -4.50
CA ARG A 40 -3.88 -25.65 -4.48
C ARG A 40 -4.48 -24.60 -5.39
N VAL A 41 -3.76 -23.52 -5.67
CA VAL A 41 -4.21 -22.41 -6.51
C VAL A 41 -3.06 -21.96 -7.37
N ASN A 42 -3.22 -22.04 -8.69
CA ASN A 42 -2.20 -21.59 -9.63
C ASN A 42 -2.14 -20.05 -9.72
N ALA A 43 -1.11 -19.51 -10.39
CA ALA A 43 -0.91 -18.06 -10.45
C ALA A 43 -2.08 -17.30 -11.11
N PHE A 44 -2.70 -17.89 -12.14
CA PHE A 44 -3.82 -17.28 -12.86
C PHE A 44 -5.08 -17.22 -11.99
N GLU A 45 -5.45 -18.33 -11.35
CA GLU A 45 -6.60 -18.40 -10.42
C GLU A 45 -6.43 -17.44 -9.23
N ARG A 46 -5.20 -17.33 -8.72
CA ARG A 46 -4.85 -16.38 -7.65
C ARG A 46 -5.04 -14.94 -8.10
N ALA A 47 -4.59 -14.60 -9.31
CA ALA A 47 -4.75 -13.26 -9.87
C ALA A 47 -6.24 -12.91 -10.06
N MET A 48 -7.03 -13.81 -10.67
CA MET A 48 -8.47 -13.60 -10.83
C MET A 48 -9.19 -13.42 -9.48
N THR A 49 -8.86 -14.26 -8.49
CA THR A 49 -9.44 -14.14 -7.14
C THR A 49 -9.04 -12.82 -6.48
N ALA A 50 -7.81 -12.37 -6.68
CA ALA A 50 -7.33 -11.11 -6.17
C ALA A 50 -8.05 -9.92 -6.80
N ASP A 51 -8.32 -9.95 -8.11
CA ASP A 51 -9.07 -8.88 -8.77
C ASP A 51 -10.51 -8.79 -8.25
N LEU A 52 -11.16 -9.93 -8.03
CA LEU A 52 -12.48 -9.98 -7.37
C LEU A 52 -12.43 -9.44 -5.93
N LEU A 53 -11.37 -9.80 -5.18
CA LEU A 53 -11.16 -9.30 -3.83
C LEU A 53 -10.94 -7.79 -3.80
N VAL A 54 -10.20 -7.23 -4.77
CA VAL A 54 -10.01 -5.78 -4.93
C VAL A 54 -11.35 -5.08 -5.11
N GLU A 55 -12.21 -5.54 -6.01
CA GLU A 55 -13.54 -4.94 -6.21
C GLU A 55 -14.37 -4.98 -4.93
N MET A 56 -14.34 -6.09 -4.20
CA MET A 56 -15.06 -6.18 -2.93
C MET A 56 -14.47 -5.30 -1.82
N LEU A 57 -13.16 -5.07 -1.82
CA LEU A 57 -12.51 -4.21 -0.82
C LEU A 57 -12.86 -2.73 -1.04
N ARG A 58 -13.18 -2.31 -2.26
CA ARG A 58 -13.54 -0.91 -2.55
C ARG A 58 -14.78 -0.43 -1.80
N ASP A 59 -15.79 -1.28 -1.59
CA ASP A 59 -16.96 -0.94 -0.77
C ASP A 59 -16.93 -1.56 0.64
N ALA A 60 -15.81 -2.15 1.05
CA ALA A 60 -15.67 -2.72 2.39
C ALA A 60 -15.37 -1.61 3.41
N VAL A 61 -15.90 -1.76 4.63
CA VAL A 61 -15.55 -0.86 5.74
C VAL A 61 -14.10 -1.08 6.18
N VAL A 62 -13.49 -0.07 6.81
CA VAL A 62 -12.07 -0.07 7.19
C VAL A 62 -11.71 -1.32 7.99
N GLU A 63 -12.57 -1.73 8.94
CA GLU A 63 -12.33 -2.89 9.81
C GLU A 63 -12.27 -4.22 9.04
N GLU A 64 -12.98 -4.32 7.91
CA GLU A 64 -12.90 -5.48 7.02
C GLU A 64 -11.62 -5.45 6.20
N ARG A 65 -11.23 -4.29 5.67
CA ARG A 65 -9.98 -4.10 4.92
C ARG A 65 -8.77 -4.41 5.79
N GLU A 66 -8.74 -3.95 7.04
CA GLU A 66 -7.68 -4.29 8.01
C GLU A 66 -7.57 -5.79 8.30
N LYS A 67 -8.70 -6.50 8.39
CA LYS A 67 -8.69 -7.96 8.60
C LYS A 67 -8.09 -8.69 7.39
N VAL A 68 -8.44 -8.25 6.18
CA VAL A 68 -7.89 -8.81 4.95
C VAL A 68 -6.40 -8.48 4.83
N ALA A 69 -5.99 -7.22 5.06
CA ALA A 69 -4.60 -6.79 5.01
C ALA A 69 -3.71 -7.58 5.97
N ARG A 70 -4.13 -7.76 7.23
CA ARG A 70 -3.41 -8.61 8.21
C ARG A 70 -3.26 -10.05 7.75
N ARG A 71 -4.27 -10.59 7.08
CA ARG A 71 -4.24 -11.97 6.59
C ARG A 71 -3.27 -12.14 5.42
N LEU A 72 -3.19 -11.12 4.55
CA LEU A 72 -2.32 -11.13 3.38
C LEU A 72 -0.87 -10.73 3.70
N ALA A 73 -0.62 -10.04 4.81
CA ALA A 73 0.66 -9.42 5.12
C ALA A 73 1.87 -10.37 5.10
N ASN A 74 1.68 -11.65 5.46
CA ASN A 74 2.75 -12.65 5.51
C ASN A 74 2.83 -13.52 4.24
N LEU A 75 2.05 -13.20 3.21
CA LEU A 75 2.05 -13.96 1.96
C LEU A 75 3.34 -13.68 1.18
N VAL A 76 4.04 -14.74 0.79
CA VAL A 76 5.30 -14.63 0.03
C VAL A 76 5.04 -14.04 -1.36
N GLU A 77 4.01 -14.53 -2.06
CA GLU A 77 3.66 -14.09 -3.41
C GLU A 77 2.25 -13.45 -3.42
N MET A 78 2.19 -12.18 -3.03
CA MET A 78 0.94 -11.42 -3.09
C MET A 78 0.74 -10.78 -4.47
N PRO A 79 -0.45 -10.89 -5.07
CA PRO A 79 -0.77 -10.20 -6.30
C PRO A 79 -0.59 -8.68 -6.19
N GLY A 80 0.12 -8.08 -7.14
CA GLY A 80 0.48 -6.66 -7.10
C GLY A 80 -0.72 -5.70 -7.07
N THR A 81 -1.89 -6.11 -7.57
CA THR A 81 -3.13 -5.33 -7.46
C THR A 81 -3.56 -5.15 -6.00
N LEU A 82 -3.43 -6.19 -5.17
CA LEU A 82 -3.70 -6.12 -3.74
C LEU A 82 -2.62 -5.34 -2.98
N VAL A 83 -1.34 -5.51 -3.34
CA VAL A 83 -0.23 -4.73 -2.75
C VAL A 83 -0.52 -3.23 -2.90
N ARG A 84 -0.76 -2.78 -4.14
CA ARG A 84 -1.01 -1.37 -4.44
C ARG A 84 -2.28 -0.85 -3.77
N LEU A 85 -3.36 -1.63 -3.77
CA LEU A 85 -4.61 -1.23 -3.11
C LEU A 85 -4.38 -0.98 -1.61
N ILE A 86 -3.76 -1.96 -0.93
CA ILE A 86 -3.60 -1.93 0.53
C ILE A 86 -2.58 -0.87 0.97
N LEU A 87 -1.47 -0.71 0.24
CA LEU A 87 -0.44 0.27 0.60
C LEU A 87 -0.89 1.73 0.43
N ARG A 88 -1.89 1.98 -0.43
CA ARG A 88 -2.45 3.33 -0.68
C ARG A 88 -3.73 3.60 0.11
N ASP A 89 -4.16 2.65 0.93
CA ASP A 89 -5.34 2.79 1.78
C ASP A 89 -5.04 3.67 3.01
N GLU A 90 -5.98 3.74 3.95
CA GLU A 90 -5.75 4.34 5.25
C GLU A 90 -4.59 3.65 5.99
N LEU A 91 -3.88 4.45 6.80
CA LEU A 91 -2.68 3.99 7.49
C LEU A 91 -2.92 2.73 8.33
N SER A 92 -4.09 2.58 8.96
CA SER A 92 -4.39 1.41 9.79
C SER A 92 -4.47 0.11 8.98
N VAL A 93 -4.88 0.19 7.71
CA VAL A 93 -4.94 -0.92 6.77
C VAL A 93 -3.55 -1.21 6.20
N ALA A 94 -2.87 -0.17 5.69
CA ALA A 94 -1.54 -0.29 5.09
C ALA A 94 -0.47 -0.76 6.09
N ARG A 95 -0.63 -0.41 7.38
CA ARG A 95 0.28 -0.78 8.47
C ARG A 95 0.58 -2.27 8.49
N ALA A 96 -0.42 -3.12 8.22
CA ALA A 96 -0.24 -4.56 8.22
C ALA A 96 0.88 -5.01 7.27
N LEU A 97 0.92 -4.45 6.05
CA LEU A 97 1.94 -4.76 5.05
C LEU A 97 3.25 -4.05 5.36
N LEU A 98 3.20 -2.77 5.71
CA LEU A 98 4.40 -1.96 6.00
C LEU A 98 5.20 -2.48 7.20
N GLU A 99 4.58 -3.16 8.16
CA GLU A 99 5.27 -3.78 9.29
C GLU A 99 5.69 -5.22 9.03
N ASN A 100 4.79 -6.04 8.44
CA ASN A 100 4.97 -7.50 8.48
C ASN A 100 5.37 -8.11 7.14
N SER A 101 5.19 -7.41 6.02
CA SER A 101 5.48 -8.01 4.70
C SER A 101 6.99 -8.03 4.40
N PRO A 102 7.58 -9.24 4.22
CA PRO A 102 8.99 -9.39 3.90
C PRO A 102 9.27 -9.19 2.41
N THR A 103 8.24 -9.13 1.56
CA THR A 103 8.35 -9.21 0.10
C THR A 103 8.01 -7.92 -0.62
N LEU A 104 7.72 -6.82 0.10
CA LEU A 104 7.58 -5.50 -0.52
C LEU A 104 8.90 -5.09 -1.18
N GLY A 105 8.87 -4.97 -2.51
CA GLY A 105 10.00 -4.48 -3.28
C GLY A 105 10.06 -2.96 -3.33
N ASP A 106 11.20 -2.44 -3.81
CA ASP A 106 11.43 -0.99 -3.95
C ASP A 106 10.34 -0.31 -4.78
N ALA A 107 9.87 -0.95 -5.87
CA ALA A 107 8.82 -0.41 -6.71
C ALA A 107 7.50 -0.17 -5.95
N ASP A 108 7.11 -1.09 -5.07
CA ASP A 108 5.88 -0.96 -4.27
C ASP A 108 6.04 0.12 -3.19
N LEU A 109 7.22 0.20 -2.57
CA LEU A 109 7.51 1.21 -1.55
C LEU A 109 7.60 2.62 -2.15
N ILE A 110 8.23 2.77 -3.31
CA ILE A 110 8.29 4.05 -4.04
C ILE A 110 6.89 4.49 -4.47
N ASP A 111 6.09 3.55 -4.99
CA ASP A 111 4.71 3.83 -5.38
C ASP A 111 3.87 4.28 -4.18
N CYS A 112 3.98 3.60 -3.05
CA CYS A 112 3.35 4.01 -1.79
C CYS A 112 3.85 5.38 -1.33
N ALA A 113 5.16 5.62 -1.31
CA ALA A 113 5.75 6.87 -0.88
C ALA A 113 5.26 8.07 -1.69
N ARG A 114 5.04 7.90 -3.00
CA ARG A 114 4.56 8.97 -3.91
C ARG A 114 3.07 9.29 -3.77
N HIS A 115 2.24 8.32 -3.41
CA HIS A 115 0.78 8.48 -3.45
C HIS A 115 0.11 8.50 -2.07
N ALA A 116 0.78 8.03 -1.02
CA ALA A 116 0.23 7.94 0.32
C ALA A 116 0.58 9.15 1.21
N THR A 117 0.25 9.06 2.49
CA THR A 117 0.45 10.16 3.45
C THR A 117 1.86 10.18 4.05
N THR A 118 2.21 11.28 4.72
CA THR A 118 3.45 11.44 5.50
C THR A 118 3.67 10.30 6.49
N GLU A 119 2.59 9.79 7.10
CA GLU A 119 2.67 8.68 8.05
C GLU A 119 3.08 7.36 7.37
N HIS A 120 2.63 7.12 6.13
CA HIS A 120 3.08 5.97 5.35
C HIS A 120 4.57 6.09 5.05
N ARG A 121 5.01 7.25 4.57
CA ARG A 121 6.43 7.54 4.32
C ARG A 121 7.29 7.35 5.57
N ARG A 122 6.81 7.79 6.74
CA ARG A 122 7.49 7.56 8.01
C ARG A 122 7.63 6.07 8.34
N MET A 123 6.58 5.28 8.13
CA MET A 123 6.64 3.83 8.32
C MET A 123 7.62 3.17 7.34
N ILE A 124 7.61 3.58 6.07
CA ILE A 124 8.57 3.09 5.07
C ILE A 124 9.99 3.42 5.53
N ALA A 125 10.26 4.65 5.98
CA ALA A 125 11.58 5.07 6.45
C ALA A 125 12.12 4.26 7.65
N GLN A 126 11.25 3.62 8.44
CA GLN A 126 11.63 2.76 9.57
C GLN A 126 11.94 1.31 9.17
N ARG A 127 11.62 0.90 7.93
CA ARG A 127 11.80 -0.48 7.48
C ARG A 127 13.29 -0.81 7.35
N ARG A 128 13.66 -2.07 7.61
CA ARG A 128 15.05 -2.54 7.47
C ARG A 128 15.52 -2.65 6.01
N GLY A 129 14.59 -2.85 5.08
CA GLY A 129 14.87 -3.08 3.65
C GLY A 129 14.59 -1.85 2.77
N VAL A 130 15.00 -0.66 3.21
CA VAL A 130 14.85 0.56 2.40
C VAL A 130 16.08 0.69 1.50
N GLY A 131 15.88 0.44 0.19
CA GLY A 131 16.90 0.65 -0.83
C GLY A 131 17.16 2.12 -1.13
N GLU A 132 18.26 2.41 -1.84
CA GLU A 132 18.67 3.78 -2.19
C GLU A 132 17.59 4.53 -2.99
N MET A 133 16.93 3.86 -3.95
CA MET A 133 15.84 4.46 -4.74
C MET A 133 14.62 4.80 -3.89
N VAL A 134 14.34 4.01 -2.85
CA VAL A 134 13.24 4.27 -1.91
C VAL A 134 13.61 5.45 -1.01
N ALA A 135 14.86 5.49 -0.51
CA ALA A 135 15.37 6.60 0.29
C ALA A 135 15.28 7.92 -0.48
N ASP A 136 15.65 7.91 -1.77
CA ASP A 136 15.56 9.07 -2.65
C ASP A 136 14.11 9.57 -2.76
N ALA A 137 13.17 8.68 -3.11
CA ALA A 137 11.76 9.01 -3.21
C ALA A 137 11.16 9.55 -1.89
N LEU A 138 11.65 9.10 -0.73
CA LEU A 138 11.24 9.61 0.58
C LEU A 138 11.78 11.02 0.86
N VAL A 139 13.00 11.32 0.42
CA VAL A 139 13.62 12.65 0.57
C VAL A 139 13.02 13.64 -0.41
N GLU A 140 12.76 13.24 -1.66
CA GLU A 140 12.09 14.06 -2.69
C GLU A 140 10.73 14.60 -2.23
N ALA A 141 10.03 13.88 -1.34
CA ALA A 141 8.77 14.35 -0.76
C ALA A 141 8.93 15.61 0.11
N GLY A 142 10.15 15.98 0.52
CA GLY A 142 10.45 17.24 1.20
C GLY A 142 10.06 17.30 2.68
N GLU A 143 9.70 16.17 3.29
CA GLU A 143 9.16 16.12 4.65
C GLU A 143 10.25 15.89 5.68
N ALA A 144 10.67 16.96 6.38
CA ALA A 144 11.74 16.88 7.37
C ALA A 144 11.53 15.79 8.43
N THR A 145 10.29 15.53 8.86
CA THR A 145 9.99 14.49 9.86
C THR A 145 10.22 13.06 9.34
N VAL A 146 10.08 12.83 8.03
CA VAL A 146 10.38 11.55 7.38
C VAL A 146 11.89 11.40 7.21
N VAL A 147 12.56 12.45 6.72
CA VAL A 147 14.02 12.48 6.55
C VAL A 147 14.74 12.25 7.88
N GLU A 148 14.26 12.85 8.96
CA GLU A 148 14.76 12.59 10.31
C GLU A 148 14.71 11.11 10.71
N VAL A 149 13.62 10.44 10.38
CA VAL A 149 13.42 9.02 10.69
C VAL A 149 14.31 8.16 9.80
N LEU A 150 14.42 8.52 8.52
CA LEU A 150 15.27 7.86 7.55
C LEU A 150 16.76 7.94 7.93
N LEU A 151 17.24 9.12 8.35
CA LEU A 151 18.63 9.30 8.80
C LEU A 151 18.96 8.49 10.07
N ARG A 152 17.99 8.30 10.97
CA ARG A 152 18.15 7.45 12.17
C ARG A 152 18.17 5.95 11.85
N ASN A 153 17.73 5.55 10.66
CA ASN A 153 17.75 4.16 10.24
C ASN A 153 19.11 3.79 9.63
N GLU A 154 19.99 3.22 10.45
CA GLU A 154 21.38 2.87 10.10
C GLU A 154 21.50 1.83 8.98
N LEU A 155 20.41 1.13 8.62
CA LEU A 155 20.42 0.11 7.56
C LEU A 155 20.20 0.71 6.16
N VAL A 156 19.75 1.96 6.09
CA VAL A 156 19.48 2.64 4.81
C VAL A 156 20.78 3.02 4.16
N LYS A 157 20.93 2.72 2.87
CA LYS A 157 22.00 3.32 2.08
C LYS A 157 21.48 4.56 1.37
N PHE A 158 22.31 5.59 1.31
CA PHE A 158 21.97 6.83 0.63
C PHE A 158 22.79 6.94 -0.66
N SER A 159 22.12 7.36 -1.73
CA SER A 159 22.82 7.79 -2.93
C SER A 159 23.46 9.17 -2.72
N HIS A 160 24.44 9.52 -3.55
CA HIS A 160 25.04 10.86 -3.55
C HIS A 160 23.98 11.96 -3.71
N HIS A 161 23.03 11.75 -4.63
CA HIS A 161 21.94 12.69 -4.88
C HIS A 161 21.04 12.90 -3.66
N THR A 162 20.72 11.81 -2.96
CA THR A 162 19.90 11.87 -1.76
C THR A 162 20.59 12.67 -0.67
N ILE A 163 21.90 12.50 -0.48
CA ILE A 163 22.69 13.26 0.51
C ILE A 163 22.71 14.75 0.16
N GLU A 164 22.98 15.11 -1.09
CA GLU A 164 22.95 16.51 -1.55
C GLU A 164 21.60 17.16 -1.25
N THR A 165 20.51 16.44 -1.51
CA THR A 165 19.15 16.93 -1.25
C THR A 165 18.90 17.12 0.24
N VAL A 166 19.32 16.18 1.10
CA VAL A 166 19.19 16.32 2.56
C VAL A 166 20.05 17.48 3.09
N VAL A 167 21.27 17.67 2.55
CA VAL A 167 22.13 18.82 2.88
C VAL A 167 21.46 20.13 2.49
N ALA A 168 20.84 20.21 1.31
CA ALA A 168 20.07 21.38 0.92
C ALA A 168 18.89 21.63 1.88
N MET A 169 18.13 20.59 2.25
CA MET A 169 17.02 20.67 3.20
C MET A 169 17.45 21.09 4.62
N SER A 170 18.69 20.80 5.00
CA SER A 170 19.23 21.13 6.33
C SER A 170 19.36 22.64 6.57
N ARG A 171 19.40 23.46 5.50
CA ARG A 171 19.41 24.92 5.60
C ARG A 171 18.16 25.45 6.30
N ASP A 172 17.00 24.89 5.95
CA ASP A 172 15.71 25.24 6.55
C ASP A 172 15.36 24.35 7.74
N ASN A 173 16.07 23.23 7.91
CA ASN A 173 15.87 22.28 9.01
C ASN A 173 17.19 21.94 9.71
N PRO A 174 17.75 22.84 10.55
CA PRO A 174 19.06 22.66 11.19
C PRO A 174 19.17 21.38 12.04
N ARG A 175 18.05 20.83 12.51
CA ARG A 175 17.96 19.55 13.23
C ARG A 175 18.40 18.32 12.42
N LEU A 176 18.51 18.42 11.10
CA LEU A 176 19.01 17.34 10.25
C LEU A 176 20.54 17.22 10.30
N LEU A 177 21.26 18.31 10.56
CA LEU A 177 22.73 18.34 10.56
C LEU A 177 23.36 17.34 11.54
N PRO A 178 22.94 17.26 12.82
CA PRO A 178 23.51 16.29 13.75
C PRO A 178 23.22 14.84 13.34
N LEU A 179 22.15 14.59 12.60
CA LEU A 179 21.79 13.25 12.12
C LEU A 179 22.65 12.85 10.93
N LEU A 180 22.91 13.77 9.99
CA LEU A 180 23.86 13.57 8.89
C LEU A 180 25.27 13.24 9.42
N LEU A 181 25.77 14.04 10.35
CA LEU A 181 27.13 13.87 10.92
C LEU A 181 27.33 12.58 11.71
N ARG A 182 26.25 11.90 12.13
CA ARG A 182 26.33 10.63 12.87
C ARG A 182 26.52 9.41 11.97
N ARG A 183 26.24 9.54 10.66
CA ARG A 183 26.38 8.47 9.69
C ARG A 183 27.84 8.42 9.25
N ALA A 184 28.59 7.44 9.77
CA ALA A 184 30.03 7.33 9.53
C ALA A 184 30.40 7.00 8.08
N GLU A 185 29.43 6.54 7.30
CA GLU A 185 29.53 6.22 5.88
C GLU A 185 29.30 7.42 4.94
N LEU A 186 28.95 8.60 5.48
CA LEU A 186 28.75 9.87 4.78
C LEU A 186 29.95 10.80 4.98
#